data_AF-G9QK81-F1
#
_entry.id   AF-G9QK81-F1
#
_cell.length_a   1.000
_cell.length_b   1.000
_cell.length_c   1.000
_cell.angle_alpha   90.00
_cell.angle_beta   90.00
_cell.angle_gamma   90.00
#
_symmetry.space_group_name_H-M   'P 1'
#
loop_
_entity.id
_entity.type
_entity.pdbx_description
1 polymer ?
#
loop_
_entity_poly.entity_id
_entity_poly.type
_entity_poly.pdbx_seq_one_letter_code
_entity_poly.pdbx_strand_id
1 'polypeptide(L)' 'MNIYVQQSIQIRMIKIGSMTNSSVLQIGTLGSSRSIANLYNTGGFTEPAPELSQNILNKQYSTMPILVPLQPPTA' A
#
# COMPACT_ATOMS: atom_id res chain seq x y z
N MET A 1 -20.35 -23.12 15.26
CA MET A 1 -19.35 -23.56 16.26
C MET A 1 -19.23 -22.46 17.31
N ASN A 2 -19.36 -22.78 18.60
CA ASN A 2 -19.19 -21.79 19.67
C ASN A 2 -17.72 -21.75 20.08
N ILE A 3 -17.11 -20.56 20.03
CA ILE A 3 -15.70 -20.36 20.40
C ILE A 3 -15.67 -19.39 21.58
N TYR A 4 -15.11 -19.84 22.71
CA TYR A 4 -14.93 -19.02 23.90
C TYR A 4 -13.44 -18.76 24.06
N VAL A 5 -13.05 -17.48 24.03
CA VAL A 5 -11.65 -17.07 24.09
C VAL A 5 -11.48 -16.07 25.23
N GLN A 6 -10.73 -16.45 26.27
CA GLN A 6 -10.30 -15.54 27.32
C GLN A 6 -8.82 -15.23 27.12
N GLN A 7 -8.48 -13.96 26.95
CA GLN A 7 -7.08 -13.53 26.79
C GLN A 7 -6.79 -12.39 27.78
N SER A 8 -5.74 -12.55 28.56
CA SER A 8 -5.14 -11.46 29.33
C SER A 8 -3.80 -11.13 28.68
N ILE A 9 -3.73 -9.98 28.02
CA ILE A 9 -2.54 -9.55 27.27
C ILE A 9 -2.01 -8.30 27.94
N GLN A 10 -0.87 -8.41 28.61
CA GLN A 10 -0.19 -7.28 29.23
C GLN A 10 1.04 -6.90 28.40
N ILE A 11 0.96 -5.76 27.72
CA ILE A 11 2.04 -5.22 26.89
C ILE A 11 2.65 -4.03 27.61
N ARG A 12 3.93 -4.14 27.96
CA ARG A 12 4.67 -3.05 28.61
C ARG A 12 5.09 -1.97 27.62
N MET A 13 5.54 -2.38 26.43
CA MET A 13 5.87 -1.47 25.33
C MET A 13 5.90 -2.27 24.02
N ILE A 14 5.36 -1.69 22.96
CA ILE A 14 5.65 -2.08 21.58
C ILE A 14 6.18 -0.84 20.87
N LYS A 15 7.36 -0.95 20.26
CA LYS A 15 7.93 0.09 19.41
C LYS A 15 8.04 -0.45 17.99
N ILE A 16 7.31 0.18 17.07
CA ILE A 16 7.36 -0.13 15.64
C ILE A 16 8.15 1.01 14.97
N GLY A 17 9.28 0.68 14.37
CA GLY A 17 10.19 1.67 13.76
C GLY A 17 9.71 2.16 12.39
N SER A 18 9.22 1.26 11.56
CA SER A 18 8.66 1.56 10.24
C SER A 18 7.65 0.49 9.86
N MET A 19 6.63 0.86 9.09
CA MET A 19 5.69 -0.08 8.47
C MET A 19 5.70 0.15 6.97
N THR A 20 5.81 -0.94 6.21
CA THR A 20 5.71 -0.92 4.74
C THR A 20 4.27 -1.20 4.31
N ASN A 21 3.96 -0.98 3.03
CA ASN A 21 2.65 -1.28 2.45
C ASN A 21 2.18 -2.69 2.85
N SER A 22 0.97 -2.72 3.40
CA SER A 22 0.27 -3.93 3.86
C SER A 22 1.00 -4.70 4.96
N SER A 23 1.42 -3.95 5.99
CA SER A 23 1.84 -4.51 7.27
C SER A 23 0.63 -4.63 8.21
N VAL A 24 0.42 -5.81 8.79
CA VAL A 24 -0.60 -6.06 9.81
C VAL A 24 0.09 -6.54 11.08
N LEU A 25 -0.14 -5.84 12.19
CA LEU A 25 0.24 -6.31 13.51
C LEU A 25 -1.03 -6.63 14.29
N GLN A 26 -1.25 -7.91 14.54
CA GLN A 26 -2.42 -8.40 15.26
C GLN A 26 -1.98 -8.97 16.61
N ILE A 27 -2.67 -8.53 17.66
CA ILE A 27 -2.41 -8.98 19.02
C ILE A 27 -3.69 -9.54 19.62
N GLY A 28 -3.60 -10.79 20.07
CA GLY A 28 -4.75 -11.58 20.48
C GLY A 28 -5.38 -12.37 19.34
N THR A 29 -6.39 -13.15 19.68
CA THR A 29 -7.10 -14.05 18.78
C THR A 29 -7.82 -13.29 17.65
N LEU A 30 -7.63 -13.78 16.42
CA LEU A 30 -8.35 -13.34 15.23
C LEU A 30 -8.74 -14.57 14.42
N GLY A 31 -9.91 -14.52 13.77
CA GLY A 31 -10.39 -15.62 12.92
C GLY A 31 -9.65 -15.72 11.57
N SER A 32 -9.43 -14.61 10.88
CA SER A 32 -8.71 -14.58 9.61
C SER A 32 -8.22 -13.16 9.33
N SER A 33 -6.93 -13.00 9.04
CA SER A 33 -6.38 -11.77 8.48
C SER A 33 -5.96 -12.00 7.03
N ARG A 34 -6.16 -10.96 6.21
CA ARG A 34 -5.60 -10.87 4.87
C ARG A 34 -4.96 -9.49 4.76
N SER A 35 -3.67 -9.47 4.46
CA SER A 35 -2.95 -8.25 4.15
C SER A 35 -2.61 -8.27 2.67
N ILE A 36 -3.09 -7.29 1.91
CA ILE A 36 -2.91 -7.25 0.45
C ILE A 36 -2.16 -5.97 0.11
N ALA A 37 -0.97 -6.09 -0.46
CA ALA A 37 -0.17 -4.98 -0.98
C ALA A 37 -0.16 -5.03 -2.50
N ASN A 38 -1.01 -4.23 -3.12
CA ASN A 38 -1.01 -4.07 -4.56
C ASN A 38 -0.27 -2.78 -4.92
N LEU A 39 1.01 -2.89 -5.29
CA LEU A 39 1.79 -1.77 -5.81
C LEU A 39 1.70 -1.75 -7.33
N TYR A 40 0.69 -1.05 -7.86
CA TYR A 40 0.54 -0.87 -9.30
C TYR A 40 1.22 0.43 -9.75
N ASN A 41 2.05 0.31 -10.77
CA ASN A 41 2.60 1.46 -11.48
C ASN A 41 1.60 1.92 -12.53
N THR A 42 0.56 2.64 -12.10
CA THR A 42 -0.47 3.19 -12.99
C THR A 42 0.04 4.31 -13.90
N GLY A 43 1.29 4.77 -13.70
CA GLY A 43 1.91 5.78 -14.54
C GLY A 43 2.73 5.23 -15.71
N GLY A 44 2.85 3.90 -15.85
CA GLY A 44 3.59 3.27 -16.95
C GLY A 44 5.10 3.50 -16.91
N PHE A 45 5.66 3.87 -15.75
CA PHE A 45 7.08 4.19 -15.62
C PHE A 45 7.94 2.92 -15.61
N THR A 46 8.61 2.59 -16.70
CA THR A 46 9.52 1.42 -16.77
C THR A 46 10.92 1.72 -16.25
N GLU A 47 11.24 3.01 -16.12
CA GLU A 47 12.57 3.52 -15.73
C GLU A 47 12.43 4.45 -14.51
N PRO A 48 13.51 4.67 -13.73
CA PRO A 48 13.51 5.63 -12.63
C PRO A 48 13.04 7.02 -13.08
N ALA A 49 12.44 7.77 -12.15
CA ALA A 49 12.00 9.13 -12.43
C ALA A 49 13.18 9.97 -12.99
N PRO A 50 12.99 10.68 -14.12
CA PRO A 50 14.03 11.54 -14.69
C PRO A 50 14.50 12.59 -13.69
N GLU A 51 15.78 12.97 -13.74
CA GLU A 51 16.27 14.10 -12.95
C GLU A 51 15.53 15.39 -13.33
N LEU A 52 15.28 16.24 -12.33
CA LEU A 52 14.56 17.48 -12.50
C LEU A 52 15.39 18.46 -13.35
N SER A 53 15.19 18.42 -14.66
CA SER A 53 15.83 19.37 -15.57
C SER A 53 15.31 20.79 -15.31
N GLN A 54 16.20 21.77 -15.21
CA GLN A 54 15.84 23.19 -14.96
C GLN A 54 15.01 23.82 -16.10
N ASN A 55 14.73 23.09 -17.18
CA ASN A 55 14.04 23.58 -18.37
C ASN A 55 12.50 23.45 -18.32
N ILE A 56 11.93 22.89 -17.23
CA ILE A 56 10.50 22.54 -17.14
C ILE A 56 9.57 23.76 -17.05
N LEU A 57 10.08 24.98 -16.78
CA LEU A 57 9.26 26.20 -16.75
C LEU A 57 8.61 26.55 -18.11
N ASN A 58 9.11 26.00 -19.23
CA ASN A 58 8.72 26.46 -20.57
C ASN A 58 8.13 25.36 -21.48
N LYS A 59 7.86 24.15 -20.97
CA LYS A 59 7.44 23.04 -21.83
C LYS A 59 5.92 22.83 -21.77
N GLN A 60 5.26 23.00 -22.93
CA GLN A 60 3.85 22.67 -23.09
C GLN A 60 3.64 21.18 -22.77
N TYR A 61 2.77 20.91 -21.79
CA TYR A 61 2.40 19.56 -21.38
C TYR A 61 1.83 18.80 -22.57
N SER A 62 2.50 17.72 -22.98
CA SER A 62 1.99 16.80 -23.99
C SER A 62 0.70 16.17 -23.46
N THR A 63 -0.38 16.27 -24.22
CA THR A 63 -1.68 15.63 -23.94
C THR A 63 -1.48 14.12 -23.80
N MET A 64 -1.36 13.64 -22.56
CA MET A 64 -1.34 12.21 -22.28
C MET A 64 -2.73 11.64 -22.57
N PRO A 65 -2.85 10.43 -23.13
CA PRO A 65 -4.15 9.78 -23.28
C PRO A 65 -4.78 9.56 -21.90
N ILE A 66 -6.11 9.74 -21.82
CA ILE A 66 -6.88 9.52 -20.59
C ILE A 66 -6.76 8.05 -20.21
N LEU A 67 -6.13 7.77 -19.07
CA LEU A 67 -6.05 6.41 -18.54
C LEU A 67 -7.43 5.98 -18.01
N VAL A 68 -7.93 4.88 -18.55
CA VAL A 68 -9.18 4.21 -18.15
C VAL A 68 -9.04 3.69 -16.71
N PRO A 69 -10.11 3.69 -15.88
CA PRO A 69 -10.06 3.11 -14.54
C PRO A 69 -9.73 1.62 -14.58
N LEU A 70 -8.79 1.18 -13.74
CA LEU A 70 -8.48 -0.25 -13.58
C LEU A 70 -9.73 -1.03 -13.15
N GLN A 71 -9.91 -2.21 -13.75
CA GLN A 71 -10.82 -3.21 -13.18
C GLN A 71 -10.31 -3.65 -11.81
N PRO A 72 -11.21 -3.87 -10.82
CA PRO A 72 -10.81 -4.34 -9.51
C PRO A 72 -10.08 -5.69 -9.61
N PRO A 73 -9.06 -5.93 -8.77
CA PRO A 73 -8.34 -7.19 -8.77
C PRO A 73 -9.33 -8.34 -8.55
N THR A 74 -9.32 -9.33 -9.43
CA THR A 74 -10.14 -10.54 -9.28
C THR A 74 -9.66 -11.28 -8.02
N ALA A 75 -10.62 -11.63 -7.16
CA ALA A 75 -10.42 -12.25 -5.85
C ALA A 75 -9.79 -13.64 -5.91
#